data_AF-J3LYR4-F1
#
_entry.id   AF-J3LYR4-F1
#
_cell.length_a   1.000
_cell.length_b   1.000
_cell.length_c   1.000
_cell.angle_alpha   90.00
_cell.angle_beta   90.00
_cell.angle_gamma   90.00
#
_symmetry.space_group_name_H-M   'P 1'
#
loop_
_entity.id
_entity.type
_entity.pdbx_description
1 polymer ?
#
loop_
_entity_poly.entity_id
_entity_poly.type
_entity_poly.pdbx_seq_one_letter_code
_entity_poly.pdbx_strand_id
1 'polypeptide(L)'
;MNGIGLVKLMGRSTGHIALHATLSSRDVDCCLIPEVDFYLEGKGGLFEFLYERIKKKGHAVVVVAEGAGQELIPRTDDQKREQDESGNTVFLDVGPWLKSELGKWWKREHPSELFTVKYIDPTYMIRAVPANATDNLYCTLLAHSAIHGIMAGYTGFVPGPINGNYSYIPLEDVAVAKNPVDVNDHKWAWVRSVTNQPDFLEPKY
;
A
#
# COMPACT_ATOMS: atom_id res chain seq x y z
N MET A 1 -12.18 4.81 24.92
CA MET A 1 -11.01 3.94 24.71
C MET A 1 -10.49 4.28 23.32
N ASN A 2 -9.26 4.78 23.20
CA ASN A 2 -8.73 5.28 21.92
C ASN A 2 -7.96 4.15 21.23
N GLY A 3 -8.45 3.70 20.08
CA GLY A 3 -7.89 2.55 19.37
C GLY A 3 -7.54 2.84 17.92
N ILE A 4 -6.38 2.38 17.47
CA ILE A 4 -6.02 2.33 16.04
C ILE A 4 -5.84 0.89 15.59
N GLY A 5 -6.54 0.52 14.52
CA GLY A 5 -6.26 -0.68 13.74
C GLY A 5 -5.28 -0.32 12.62
N LEU A 6 -4.04 -0.79 12.71
CA LEU A 6 -3.01 -0.58 11.69
C LEU A 6 -2.87 -1.85 10.87
N VAL A 7 -3.25 -1.79 9.58
CA VAL A 7 -3.22 -2.91 8.65
C VAL A 7 -2.15 -2.66 7.60
N LYS A 8 -1.11 -3.49 7.56
CA LYS A 8 -0.13 -3.47 6.48
C LYS A 8 -0.63 -4.29 5.30
N LEU A 9 -0.62 -3.72 4.10
CA LEU A 9 -0.93 -4.43 2.86
C LEU A 9 0.29 -4.49 1.94
N MET A 10 0.25 -5.42 0.99
CA MET A 10 1.25 -5.50 -0.07
C MET A 10 1.24 -4.23 -0.93
N GLY A 11 2.41 -3.86 -1.44
CA GLY A 11 2.56 -2.64 -2.25
C GLY A 11 3.96 -2.05 -2.13
N ARG A 12 4.98 -2.79 -2.59
CA ARG A 12 6.39 -2.37 -2.53
C ARG A 12 6.64 -1.07 -3.27
N SER A 13 6.22 -0.98 -4.53
CA SER A 13 6.46 0.20 -5.35
C SER A 13 5.17 0.90 -5.79
N THR A 14 4.03 0.23 -5.64
CA THR A 14 2.74 0.78 -6.05
C THR A 14 1.63 0.42 -5.07
N GLY A 15 0.68 1.33 -4.89
CA GLY A 15 -0.35 1.27 -3.85
C GLY A 15 -1.70 0.69 -4.26
N HIS A 16 -1.83 0.03 -5.43
CA HIS A 16 -3.15 -0.39 -5.96
C HIS A 16 -3.94 -1.29 -5.01
N ILE A 17 -3.29 -2.21 -4.29
CA ILE A 17 -3.96 -3.09 -3.32
C ILE A 17 -4.54 -2.27 -2.16
N ALA A 18 -3.75 -1.35 -1.60
CA ALA A 18 -4.20 -0.47 -0.51
C ALA A 18 -5.33 0.47 -0.95
N LEU A 19 -5.23 1.04 -2.16
CA LEU A 19 -6.27 1.86 -2.77
C LEU A 19 -7.58 1.09 -2.92
N HIS A 20 -7.55 -0.07 -3.56
CA HIS A 20 -8.76 -0.86 -3.83
C HIS A 20 -9.35 -1.44 -2.55
N ALA A 21 -8.53 -1.87 -1.59
CA ALA A 21 -8.99 -2.32 -0.28
C ALA A 21 -9.70 -1.20 0.48
N THR A 22 -9.15 0.02 0.44
CA THR A 22 -9.75 1.21 1.07
C THR A 22 -11.11 1.55 0.48
N LEU A 23 -11.22 1.61 -0.86
CA LEU A 23 -12.49 1.89 -1.55
C LEU A 23 -13.54 0.81 -1.31
N SER A 24 -13.11 -0.46 -1.20
CA SER A 24 -14.02 -1.60 -1.03
C SER A 24 -14.50 -1.76 0.40
N SER A 25 -13.63 -1.56 1.40
CA SER A 25 -13.98 -1.72 2.82
C SER A 25 -14.86 -0.60 3.34
N ARG A 26 -14.59 0.66 2.95
CA ARG A 26 -15.28 1.87 3.45
C ARG A 26 -15.12 2.16 4.96
N ASP A 27 -14.43 1.29 5.71
CA ASP A 27 -14.13 1.48 7.14
C ASP A 27 -12.75 2.11 7.38
N VAL A 28 -11.96 2.28 6.32
CA VAL A 28 -10.62 2.85 6.40
C VAL A 28 -10.70 4.37 6.58
N ASP A 29 -9.98 4.89 7.57
CA ASP A 29 -9.88 6.33 7.87
C ASP A 29 -8.63 7.00 7.30
N CYS A 30 -7.60 6.22 6.99
CA CYS A 30 -6.37 6.70 6.37
C CYS A 30 -5.75 5.61 5.51
N CYS A 31 -5.41 5.95 4.27
CA CYS A 31 -4.70 5.07 3.34
C CYS A 31 -3.35 5.70 2.96
N LEU A 32 -2.26 4.99 3.22
CA LEU A 32 -0.90 5.39 2.92
C LEU A 32 -0.32 4.48 1.82
N ILE A 33 0.13 5.10 0.73
CA ILE A 33 0.67 4.41 -0.45
C ILE A 33 2.07 4.94 -0.81
N PRO A 34 2.91 4.18 -1.52
CA PRO A 34 4.26 4.62 -1.90
C PRO A 34 4.27 5.88 -2.78
N GLU A 35 3.19 6.13 -3.53
CA GLU A 35 3.09 7.26 -4.46
C GLU A 35 2.83 8.62 -3.78
N VAL A 36 2.49 8.63 -2.49
CA VAL A 36 2.15 9.85 -1.75
C VAL A 36 3.05 9.97 -0.53
N ASP A 37 3.88 11.01 -0.54
CA ASP A 37 4.69 11.39 0.61
C ASP A 37 3.80 11.89 1.76
N PHE A 38 4.27 11.70 2.98
CA PHE A 38 3.62 12.20 4.18
C PHE A 38 4.65 12.46 5.27
N TYR A 39 4.26 13.19 6.30
CA TYR A 39 5.06 13.40 7.49
C TYR A 39 4.27 13.03 8.74
N LEU A 40 4.99 12.64 9.79
CA LEU A 40 4.38 12.07 11.00
C LEU A 40 3.80 13.14 11.93
N GLU A 41 4.63 14.13 12.29
CA GLU A 41 4.37 15.10 13.36
C GLU A 41 4.31 16.54 12.83
N GLY A 42 3.57 17.41 13.52
CA GLY A 42 3.40 18.81 13.16
C GLY A 42 2.02 19.10 12.57
N LYS A 43 1.74 20.39 12.34
CA LYS A 43 0.41 20.83 11.90
C LYS A 43 0.04 20.18 10.57
N GLY A 44 -1.06 19.43 10.52
CA GLY A 44 -1.51 18.70 9.32
C GLY A 44 -0.83 17.36 9.08
N GLY A 45 0.05 16.92 9.99
CA GLY A 45 0.73 15.63 9.92
C GLY A 45 -0.19 14.45 10.20
N LEU A 46 0.32 13.25 9.93
CA LEU A 46 -0.44 12.01 10.10
C LEU A 46 -0.96 11.83 11.53
N PHE A 47 -0.14 12.11 12.54
CA PHE A 47 -0.52 11.85 13.93
C PHE A 47 -1.61 12.80 14.45
N GLU A 48 -1.54 14.08 14.11
CA GLU A 48 -2.59 15.05 14.45
C GLU A 48 -3.90 14.69 13.75
N PHE A 49 -3.84 14.33 12.46
CA PHE A 49 -5.01 13.86 11.72
C PHE A 49 -5.68 12.64 12.39
N LEU A 50 -4.88 11.65 12.78
CA LEU A 50 -5.38 10.45 13.44
C LEU A 50 -5.94 10.74 14.84
N TYR A 51 -5.33 11.66 15.58
CA TYR A 51 -5.84 12.12 16.87
C TYR A 51 -7.24 12.71 16.73
N GLU A 52 -7.41 13.69 15.85
CA GLU A 52 -8.71 14.32 15.58
C GLU A 52 -9.75 13.28 15.12
N ARG A 53 -9.32 12.32 14.31
CA ARG A 53 -10.19 11.24 13.85
C ARG A 53 -10.69 10.37 15.02
N ILE A 54 -9.80 9.96 15.90
CA ILE A 54 -10.16 9.18 17.10
C ILE A 54 -11.06 10.00 18.01
N LYS A 55 -10.81 11.30 18.21
CA LYS A 55 -11.69 12.14 19.02
C LYS A 55 -13.11 12.21 18.48
N LYS A 56 -13.26 12.21 17.16
CA LYS A 56 -14.56 12.24 16.50
C LYS A 56 -15.27 10.88 16.48
N LYS A 57 -14.55 9.78 16.23
CA LYS A 57 -15.14 8.45 15.97
C LYS A 57 -14.92 7.42 17.09
N GLY A 58 -14.06 7.70 18.05
CA GLY A 58 -13.60 6.78 19.10
C GLY A 58 -12.51 5.78 18.66
N HIS A 59 -12.29 5.62 17.36
CA HIS A 59 -11.28 4.75 16.78
C HIS A 59 -10.85 5.25 15.40
N ALA A 60 -9.77 4.69 14.85
CA ALA A 60 -9.40 4.88 13.45
C ALA A 60 -8.80 3.61 12.84
N VAL A 61 -9.07 3.36 11.56
CA VAL A 61 -8.44 2.28 10.78
C VAL A 61 -7.46 2.87 9.78
N VAL A 62 -6.21 2.44 9.85
CA VAL A 62 -5.12 2.88 8.97
C VAL A 62 -4.66 1.71 8.12
N VAL A 63 -4.72 1.89 6.80
CA VAL A 63 -4.14 0.96 5.83
C VAL A 63 -2.83 1.57 5.33
N VAL A 64 -1.75 0.80 5.41
CA VAL A 64 -0.42 1.20 4.95
C VAL A 64 0.13 0.16 3.98
N ALA A 65 0.47 0.58 2.77
CA ALA A 65 1.22 -0.28 1.86
C ALA A 65 2.67 -0.43 2.35
N GLU A 66 3.26 -1.61 2.20
CA GLU A 66 4.62 -1.91 2.71
C GLU A 66 5.71 -0.93 2.25
N GLY A 67 5.56 -0.33 1.05
CA GLY A 67 6.50 0.67 0.54
C GLY A 67 6.24 2.11 0.95
N ALA A 68 5.13 2.40 1.63
CA ALA A 68 4.82 3.76 2.05
C ALA A 68 5.77 4.22 3.17
N GLY A 69 6.29 5.45 3.08
CA GLY A 69 7.09 6.06 4.14
C GLY A 69 8.46 5.43 4.39
N GLN A 70 9.00 4.64 3.45
CA GLN A 70 10.32 3.99 3.60
C GLN A 70 11.46 4.98 3.83
N GLU A 71 11.34 6.22 3.33
CA GLU A 71 12.29 7.32 3.55
C GLU A 71 12.23 7.92 4.96
N LEU A 72 11.11 7.74 5.66
CA LEU A 72 10.93 8.24 7.04
C LEU A 72 11.53 7.29 8.08
N ILE A 73 11.74 6.02 7.72
CA ILE A 73 12.26 5.01 8.64
C ILE A 73 13.78 5.23 8.78
N PRO A 74 14.30 5.53 9.98
CA PRO A 74 15.74 5.68 10.17
C PRO A 74 16.46 4.37 9.80
N ARG A 75 17.39 4.44 8.84
CA ARG A 75 18.22 3.31 8.40
C ARG A 75 19.67 3.52 8.80
N THR A 76 20.32 2.49 9.32
CA THR A 76 21.79 2.46 9.44
C THR A 76 22.43 2.33 8.04
N ASP A 77 23.71 2.67 7.91
CA ASP A 77 24.41 2.57 6.63
C ASP A 77 24.47 1.12 6.10
N ASP A 78 24.49 0.13 6.99
CA ASP A 78 24.42 -1.29 6.62
C ASP A 78 23.03 -1.66 6.08
N GLN A 79 21.94 -1.18 6.71
CA GLN A 79 20.56 -1.40 6.25
C GLN A 79 20.22 -0.71 4.93
N LYS A 80 20.92 0.39 4.60
CA LYS A 80 20.80 1.04 3.28
C LYS A 80 21.41 0.19 2.16
N ARG A 81 22.40 -0.64 2.48
CA ARG A 81 23.14 -1.49 1.53
C ARG A 81 22.62 -2.92 1.47
N GLU A 82 21.73 -3.29 2.40
CA GLU A 82 21.13 -4.61 2.44
C GLU A 82 20.24 -4.82 1.20
N GLN A 83 20.64 -5.79 0.37
CA GLN A 83 19.94 -6.20 -0.83
C GLN A 83 19.47 -7.64 -0.68
N ASP A 84 18.30 -7.93 -1.25
CA ASP A 84 17.82 -9.31 -1.39
C ASP A 84 18.64 -10.08 -2.44
N GLU A 85 18.41 -11.40 -2.54
CA GLU A 85 19.08 -12.27 -3.52
C GLU A 85 18.85 -11.83 -4.98
N SER A 86 17.86 -10.97 -5.22
CA SER A 86 17.52 -10.40 -6.53
C SER A 86 18.07 -8.99 -6.75
N GLY A 87 18.89 -8.47 -5.82
CA GLY A 87 19.56 -7.16 -5.91
C GLY A 87 18.70 -5.95 -5.53
N ASN A 88 17.50 -6.15 -4.97
CA ASN A 88 16.65 -5.04 -4.54
C ASN A 88 16.91 -4.68 -3.08
N THR A 89 16.85 -3.38 -2.75
CA THR A 89 16.98 -2.93 -1.36
C THR A 89 15.89 -3.54 -0.46
N VAL A 90 16.30 -4.11 0.67
CA VAL A 90 15.38 -4.67 1.66
C VAL A 90 14.58 -3.53 2.30
N PHE A 91 13.27 -3.71 2.37
CA PHE A 91 12.37 -2.75 3.01
C PHE A 91 12.29 -3.03 4.50
N LEU A 92 12.30 -1.97 5.29
CA LEU A 92 12.03 -2.08 6.72
C LEU A 92 10.52 -2.20 6.93
N ASP A 93 10.11 -2.94 7.95
CA ASP A 93 8.68 -3.12 8.22
C ASP A 93 8.08 -1.83 8.77
N VAL A 94 7.33 -1.13 7.92
CA VAL A 94 6.61 0.11 8.25
C VAL A 94 5.58 -0.09 9.35
N GLY A 95 5.00 -1.29 9.50
CA GLY A 95 3.94 -1.56 10.47
C GLY A 95 4.38 -1.41 11.93
N PRO A 96 5.35 -2.23 12.40
CA PRO A 96 5.93 -2.11 13.74
C PRO A 96 6.59 -0.74 13.99
N TRP A 97 7.26 -0.18 12.97
CA TRP A 97 7.88 1.14 13.09
C TRP A 97 6.83 2.23 13.34
N LEU A 98 5.80 2.33 12.49
CA LEU A 98 4.75 3.34 12.63
C LEU A 98 3.97 3.18 13.94
N LYS A 99 3.71 1.93 14.36
CA LYS A 99 3.13 1.62 15.67
C LYS A 99 3.99 2.16 16.82
N SER A 100 5.31 2.02 16.74
CA SER A 100 6.25 2.50 17.76
C SER A 100 6.26 4.03 17.83
N GLU A 101 6.40 4.70 16.69
CA GLU A 101 6.43 6.18 16.62
C GLU A 101 5.12 6.81 17.10
N LEU A 102 3.98 6.27 16.65
CA LEU A 102 2.67 6.73 17.11
C LEU A 102 2.48 6.53 18.62
N GLY A 103 2.99 5.43 19.17
CA GLY A 103 2.98 5.17 20.61
C GLY A 103 3.87 6.12 21.41
N LYS A 104 5.02 6.52 20.88
CA LYS A 104 5.91 7.54 21.50
C LYS A 104 5.25 8.91 21.50
N TRP A 105 4.73 9.33 20.34
CA TRP A 105 4.03 10.60 20.18
C TRP A 105 2.84 10.71 21.15
N TRP A 106 2.01 9.67 21.25
CA TRP A 106 0.85 9.69 22.14
C TRP A 106 1.22 9.81 23.62
N LYS A 107 2.27 9.11 24.07
CA LYS A 107 2.76 9.22 25.45
C LYS A 107 3.28 10.63 25.78
N ARG A 108 3.83 11.33 24.79
CA ARG A 108 4.40 12.67 24.95
C ARG A 108 3.31 13.75 24.96
N GLU A 109 2.42 13.74 23.97
CA GLU A 109 1.41 14.79 23.77
C GLU A 109 0.12 14.54 24.59
N HIS A 110 -0.23 13.28 24.86
CA HIS A 110 -1.49 12.88 25.49
C HIS A 110 -1.30 11.85 26.63
N PRO A 111 -0.47 12.15 27.65
CA PRO A 111 -0.07 11.18 28.68
C PRO A 111 -1.22 10.65 29.55
N SER A 112 -2.32 11.40 29.67
CA SER A 112 -3.50 11.02 30.45
C SER A 112 -4.48 10.12 29.71
N GLU A 113 -4.27 9.87 28.41
CA GLU A 113 -5.20 9.13 27.57
C GLU A 113 -4.74 7.70 27.32
N LEU A 114 -5.64 6.75 27.54
CA LEU A 114 -5.39 5.35 27.20
C LEU A 114 -5.49 5.15 25.68
N PHE A 115 -4.36 4.77 25.08
CA PHE A 115 -4.22 4.53 23.65
C PHE A 115 -3.74 3.10 23.36
N THR A 116 -4.26 2.49 22.31
CA THR A 116 -3.86 1.15 21.87
C THR A 116 -3.80 1.07 20.35
N VAL A 117 -2.69 0.54 19.85
CA VAL A 117 -2.53 0.20 18.43
C VAL A 117 -2.54 -1.31 18.27
N LYS A 118 -3.47 -1.82 17.47
CA LYS A 118 -3.52 -3.21 17.03
C LYS A 118 -2.95 -3.28 15.62
N TYR A 119 -1.77 -3.90 15.51
CA TYR A 119 -1.12 -4.12 14.22
C TYR A 119 -1.56 -5.46 13.64
N ILE A 120 -1.90 -5.47 12.35
CA ILE A 120 -2.36 -6.63 11.60
C ILE A 120 -1.54 -6.71 10.32
N ASP A 121 -0.86 -7.84 10.13
CA ASP A 121 -0.16 -8.18 8.89
C ASP A 121 -0.78 -9.44 8.27
N PRO A 122 -1.73 -9.29 7.33
CA PRO A 122 -2.36 -10.39 6.63
C PRO A 122 -1.57 -10.87 5.41
N THR A 123 -0.31 -10.44 5.20
CA THR A 123 0.46 -10.72 3.96
C THR A 123 0.43 -12.21 3.57
N TYR A 124 0.70 -13.11 4.52
CA TYR A 124 0.65 -14.56 4.25
C TYR A 124 -0.77 -15.06 4.00
N MET A 125 -1.76 -14.53 4.72
CA MET A 125 -3.17 -14.93 4.53
C MET A 125 -3.67 -14.56 3.13
N ILE A 126 -3.32 -13.35 2.65
CA ILE A 126 -3.72 -12.86 1.33
C ILE A 126 -3.04 -13.67 0.22
N ARG A 127 -1.77 -14.06 0.40
CA ARG A 127 -1.00 -14.80 -0.62
C ARG A 127 -1.26 -16.31 -0.63
N ALA A 128 -1.71 -16.88 0.48
CA ALA A 128 -1.90 -18.33 0.62
C ALA A 128 -3.35 -18.80 0.40
N VAL A 129 -4.30 -17.87 0.29
CA VAL A 129 -5.70 -18.22 0.01
C VAL A 129 -5.86 -18.72 -1.42
N PRO A 130 -6.72 -19.73 -1.68
CA PRO A 130 -7.05 -20.15 -3.03
C PRO A 130 -7.62 -19.01 -3.87
N ALA A 131 -7.31 -19.01 -5.17
CA ALA A 131 -7.86 -18.06 -6.13
C ALA A 131 -9.39 -18.16 -6.19
N ASN A 132 -10.06 -17.01 -6.29
CA ASN A 132 -11.50 -16.93 -6.50
C ASN A 132 -11.87 -17.32 -7.95
N ALA A 133 -13.17 -17.39 -8.27
CA ALA A 133 -13.63 -17.79 -9.60
C ALA A 133 -13.11 -16.91 -10.73
N THR A 134 -13.04 -15.59 -10.51
CA THR A 134 -12.55 -14.62 -11.50
C THR A 134 -11.07 -14.82 -11.77
N ASP A 135 -10.26 -14.97 -10.72
CA ASP A 135 -8.83 -15.22 -10.84
C ASP A 135 -8.54 -16.59 -11.48
N ASN A 136 -9.32 -17.62 -11.15
CA ASN A 136 -9.18 -18.95 -11.78
C ASN A 136 -9.45 -18.91 -13.29
N LEU A 137 -10.52 -18.22 -13.70
CA LEU A 137 -10.83 -18.01 -15.12
C LEU A 137 -9.71 -17.23 -15.81
N TYR A 138 -9.26 -16.14 -15.18
CA TYR A 138 -8.20 -15.29 -15.71
C TYR A 138 -6.89 -16.07 -15.91
N CYS A 139 -6.44 -16.82 -14.89
CA CYS A 139 -5.26 -17.67 -14.95
C CYS A 139 -5.35 -18.74 -16.04
N THR A 140 -6.53 -19.34 -16.22
CA THR A 140 -6.77 -20.34 -17.27
C THR A 140 -6.63 -19.73 -18.67
N LEU A 141 -7.23 -18.55 -18.89
CA LEU A 141 -7.13 -17.84 -20.17
C LEU A 141 -5.69 -17.39 -20.47
N LEU A 142 -4.95 -16.93 -19.46
CA LEU A 142 -3.53 -16.62 -19.58
C LEU A 142 -2.71 -17.86 -19.97
N ALA A 143 -2.93 -18.99 -19.29
CA ALA A 143 -2.22 -20.24 -19.56
C ALA A 143 -2.47 -20.76 -20.98
N HIS A 144 -3.73 -20.80 -21.42
CA HIS A 144 -4.08 -21.21 -22.79
C HIS A 144 -3.48 -20.26 -23.83
N SER A 145 -3.53 -18.95 -23.59
CA SER A 145 -2.95 -17.95 -24.49
C SER A 145 -1.43 -18.13 -24.62
N ALA A 146 -0.73 -18.42 -23.52
CA ALA A 146 0.69 -18.73 -23.51
C ALA A 146 1.00 -19.98 -24.36
N ILE A 147 0.26 -21.07 -24.14
CA ILE A 147 0.45 -22.34 -24.86
C ILE A 147 0.23 -22.14 -26.36
N HIS A 148 -0.86 -21.47 -26.76
CA HIS A 148 -1.13 -21.21 -28.17
C HIS A 148 -0.02 -20.37 -28.83
N GLY A 149 0.49 -19.35 -28.13
CA GLY A 149 1.57 -18.51 -28.66
C GLY A 149 2.88 -19.28 -28.84
N ILE A 150 3.23 -20.12 -27.86
CA ILE A 150 4.40 -21.00 -27.94
C ILE A 150 4.25 -22.00 -29.10
N MET A 151 3.08 -22.63 -29.24
CA MET A 151 2.81 -23.59 -30.32
C MET A 151 2.82 -22.94 -31.72
N ALA A 152 2.51 -21.64 -31.81
CA ALA A 152 2.63 -20.85 -33.03
C ALA A 152 4.09 -20.43 -33.34
N GLY A 153 5.04 -20.73 -32.44
CA GLY A 153 6.46 -20.40 -32.60
C GLY A 153 6.86 -19.02 -32.07
N TYR A 154 6.00 -18.34 -31.31
CA TYR A 154 6.35 -17.05 -30.68
C TYR A 154 7.20 -17.25 -29.43
N THR A 155 8.08 -16.28 -29.16
CA THR A 155 8.96 -16.24 -27.99
C THR A 155 9.09 -14.80 -27.48
N GLY A 156 9.60 -14.61 -26.26
CA GLY A 156 9.86 -13.29 -25.69
C GLY A 156 8.59 -12.47 -25.45
N PHE A 157 7.47 -13.11 -25.15
CA PHE A 157 6.19 -12.45 -24.90
C PHE A 157 5.55 -12.85 -23.58
N VAL A 158 4.67 -12.00 -23.07
CA VAL A 158 3.76 -12.27 -21.96
C VAL A 158 2.33 -12.14 -22.48
N PRO A 159 1.46 -13.15 -22.31
CA PRO A 159 0.05 -12.98 -22.64
C PRO A 159 -0.63 -12.10 -21.58
N GLY A 160 -1.54 -11.24 -21.99
CA GLY A 160 -2.29 -10.41 -21.06
C GLY A 160 -3.45 -9.67 -21.72
N PRO A 161 -4.44 -9.21 -20.94
CA PRO A 161 -5.53 -8.40 -21.46
C PRO A 161 -5.05 -6.98 -21.76
N ILE A 162 -5.37 -6.49 -22.96
CA ILE A 162 -5.28 -5.09 -23.34
C ILE A 162 -6.67 -4.66 -23.80
N ASN A 163 -7.29 -3.73 -23.07
CA ASN A 163 -8.63 -3.22 -23.37
C ASN A 163 -9.67 -4.35 -23.61
N GLY A 164 -9.63 -5.39 -22.77
CA GLY A 164 -10.56 -6.53 -22.83
C GLY A 164 -10.19 -7.65 -23.82
N ASN A 165 -9.11 -7.50 -24.59
CA ASN A 165 -8.65 -8.53 -25.53
C ASN A 165 -7.31 -9.13 -25.08
N TYR A 166 -7.20 -10.46 -25.12
CA TYR A 166 -5.94 -11.15 -24.82
C TYR A 166 -4.96 -10.97 -25.97
N SER A 167 -3.81 -10.37 -25.66
CA SER A 167 -2.77 -10.01 -26.62
C SER A 167 -1.41 -10.56 -26.16
N TYR A 168 -0.47 -10.70 -27.10
CA TYR A 168 0.92 -11.00 -26.79
C TYR A 168 1.71 -9.71 -26.66
N ILE A 169 2.24 -9.48 -25.46
CA ILE A 169 2.96 -8.25 -25.10
C ILE A 169 4.45 -8.58 -25.10
N PRO A 170 5.31 -7.81 -25.78
CA PRO A 170 6.76 -8.01 -25.72
C PRO A 170 7.27 -7.98 -24.28
N LEU A 171 8.08 -8.98 -23.90
CA LEU A 171 8.61 -9.12 -22.55
C LEU A 171 9.50 -7.94 -22.16
N GLU A 172 10.24 -7.39 -23.12
CA GLU A 172 11.11 -6.22 -22.93
C GLU A 172 10.34 -4.97 -22.49
N ASP A 173 9.16 -4.74 -23.06
CA ASP A 173 8.28 -3.63 -22.67
C ASP A 173 7.73 -3.84 -21.27
N VAL A 174 7.31 -5.07 -20.93
CA VAL A 174 6.79 -5.40 -19.60
C VAL A 174 7.85 -5.22 -18.51
N ALA A 175 9.10 -5.58 -18.79
CA ALA A 175 10.18 -5.52 -17.82
C ALA A 175 10.52 -4.08 -17.37
N VAL A 176 10.34 -3.09 -18.25
CA VAL A 176 10.62 -1.68 -17.95
C VAL A 176 9.37 -0.88 -17.60
N ALA A 177 8.18 -1.40 -17.93
CA ALA A 177 6.92 -0.73 -17.64
C ALA A 177 6.69 -0.60 -16.13
N LYS A 178 6.16 0.56 -15.74
CA LYS A 178 5.68 0.83 -14.38
C LYS A 178 4.22 1.22 -14.46
N ASN A 179 3.46 0.84 -13.43
CA ASN A 179 2.05 1.19 -13.32
C ASN A 179 1.77 1.78 -11.92
N PRO A 180 2.31 2.96 -11.59
CA PRO A 180 2.01 3.62 -10.33
C PRO A 180 0.52 3.99 -10.25
N VAL A 181 0.00 4.13 -9.04
CA VAL A 181 -1.29 4.77 -8.81
C VAL A 181 -1.19 6.22 -9.29
N ASP A 182 -2.08 6.61 -10.20
CA ASP A 182 -2.24 8.02 -10.54
C ASP A 182 -3.05 8.73 -9.44
N VAL A 183 -2.34 9.54 -8.65
CA VAL A 183 -2.90 10.31 -7.54
C VAL A 183 -3.75 11.50 -8.01
N ASN A 184 -3.72 11.85 -9.30
CA ASN A 184 -4.57 12.87 -9.89
C ASN A 184 -5.86 12.31 -10.48
N ASP A 185 -5.98 10.98 -10.56
CA ASP A 185 -7.17 10.33 -11.12
C ASP A 185 -8.32 10.23 -10.10
N HIS A 186 -9.53 10.03 -10.63
CA HIS A 186 -10.77 9.90 -9.87
C HIS A 186 -10.70 8.83 -8.76
N LYS A 187 -9.96 7.74 -8.97
CA LYS A 187 -9.79 6.66 -7.98
C LYS A 187 -9.15 7.17 -6.69
N TRP A 188 -8.09 7.98 -6.78
CA TRP A 188 -7.47 8.56 -5.59
C TRP A 188 -8.32 9.67 -4.98
N ALA A 189 -9.00 10.47 -5.82
CA ALA A 189 -9.98 11.44 -5.34
C ALA A 189 -11.10 10.78 -4.52
N TRP A 190 -11.57 9.59 -4.93
CA TRP A 190 -12.54 8.81 -4.16
C TRP A 190 -11.96 8.32 -2.84
N VAL A 191 -10.72 7.82 -2.81
CA VAL A 191 -10.05 7.43 -1.55
C VAL A 191 -10.06 8.61 -0.58
N ARG A 192 -9.58 9.79 -1.02
CA ARG A 192 -9.57 10.99 -0.18
C ARG A 192 -10.97 11.40 0.27
N SER A 193 -11.98 11.25 -0.58
CA SER A 193 -13.36 11.58 -0.22
C SER A 193 -13.94 10.62 0.83
N VAL A 194 -13.64 9.32 0.77
CA VAL A 194 -14.18 8.35 1.74
C VAL A 194 -13.43 8.39 3.06
N THR A 195 -12.11 8.58 3.03
CA THR A 195 -11.29 8.69 4.25
C THR A 195 -11.37 10.09 4.86
N ASN A 196 -11.67 11.11 4.05
CA ASN A 196 -11.56 12.53 4.40
C ASN A 196 -10.16 12.87 4.93
N GLN A 197 -9.12 12.22 4.38
CA GLN A 197 -7.72 12.48 4.70
C GLN A 197 -7.17 13.66 3.90
N PRO A 198 -6.26 14.47 4.47
CA PRO A 198 -5.56 15.51 3.72
C PRO A 198 -4.50 14.91 2.81
N ASP A 199 -3.84 15.74 2.00
CA ASP A 199 -2.74 15.32 1.14
C ASP A 199 -1.41 15.12 1.89
N PHE A 200 -1.39 15.38 3.21
CA PHE A 200 -0.21 15.29 4.07
C PHE A 200 1.03 16.01 3.52
N LEU A 201 0.83 17.05 2.71
CA LEU A 201 1.88 17.93 2.23
C LEU A 201 2.11 19.03 3.25
N GLU A 202 3.38 19.29 3.59
CA GLU A 202 3.70 20.49 4.38
C GLU A 202 3.23 21.72 3.60
N PRO A 203 2.56 22.68 4.26
CA PRO A 203 2.20 23.94 3.62
C PRO A 203 3.49 24.65 3.19
N LYS A 204 3.73 24.69 1.88
CA LYS A 204 4.74 25.58 1.28
C LYS A 204 4.24 27.01 1.48
N TYR A 205 4.69 27.66 2.55
CA TYR A 205 4.59 29.10 2.71
C TYR A 205 5.65 29.78 1.85
#